data_AF-A0A075FYE1-F1
#
_entry.id   AF-A0A075FYE1-F1
#
_cell.length_a   1.000
_cell.length_b   1.000
_cell.length_c   1.000
_cell.angle_alpha   90.00
_cell.angle_beta   90.00
_cell.angle_gamma   90.00
#
_symmetry.space_group_name_H-M   'P 1'
#
loop_
_entity.id
_entity.type
_entity.pdbx_description
1 polymer ?
#
loop_
_entity_poly.entity_id
_entity_poly.type
_entity_poly.pdbx_seq_one_letter_code
_entity_poly.pdbx_strand_id
1 'polypeptide(L)'
;MPNELNEFEATSRILPEKDVDGLTPHNVGLLSIGSSILKPCTPSGIIEMFDYYKISLEGKNVVIINRSNLVGKPLYHLLLQRNSTVTTCHSRTLNLQEICKKC
;
A
#
# COMPACT_ATOMS: atom_id res chain seq x y z
N MET A 1 2.38 1.06 -18.74
CA MET A 1 2.46 2.17 -19.72
C MET A 1 3.37 1.73 -20.87
N PRO A 2 3.17 2.26 -22.10
CA PRO A 2 4.17 2.17 -23.17
C PRO A 2 5.55 2.61 -22.66
N ASN A 3 6.61 2.00 -23.17
CA ASN A 3 7.97 2.23 -22.66
C ASN A 3 8.46 3.66 -22.90
N GLU A 4 7.87 4.35 -23.88
CA GLU A 4 8.17 5.72 -24.27
C GLU A 4 7.55 6.76 -23.32
N LEU A 5 6.60 6.35 -22.47
CA LEU A 5 5.91 7.24 -21.55
C LEU A 5 6.46 7.09 -20.13
N ASN A 6 6.83 8.22 -19.54
CA ASN A 6 7.25 8.28 -18.14
C ASN A 6 6.02 8.20 -17.23
N GLU A 7 5.87 7.08 -16.53
CA GLU A 7 4.75 6.82 -15.62
C GLU A 7 4.66 7.86 -14.49
N PHE A 8 5.79 8.27 -13.91
CA PHE A 8 5.83 9.26 -12.84
C PHE A 8 5.40 10.65 -13.32
N GLU A 9 5.84 11.04 -14.52
CA GLU A 9 5.43 12.32 -15.11
C GLU A 9 3.94 12.33 -15.42
N ALA A 10 3.42 11.23 -15.97
CA ALA A 10 2.00 11.10 -16.31
C ALA A 10 1.12 11.19 -15.04
N THR A 11 1.45 10.43 -13.99
CA THR A 11 0.69 10.47 -12.73
C THR A 11 0.82 11.79 -12.00
N SER A 12 1.99 12.44 -12.04
CA SER A 12 2.22 13.74 -11.39
C SER A 12 1.45 14.90 -12.02
N ARG A 13 0.93 14.74 -13.25
CA ARG A 13 0.08 15.74 -13.93
C ARG A 13 -1.39 15.64 -13.54
N ILE A 14 -1.81 14.58 -12.87
CA ILE A 14 -3.18 14.44 -12.36
C ILE A 14 -3.35 15.39 -11.18
N LEU A 15 -4.44 16.18 -11.19
CA LEU A 15 -4.79 17.00 -10.04
C LEU A 15 -5.03 16.10 -8.81
N PRO A 16 -4.39 16.34 -7.65
CA PRO A 16 -4.48 15.45 -6.50
C PRO A 16 -5.93 15.19 -6.04
N GLU A 17 -6.83 16.16 -6.16
CA GLU A 17 -8.25 16.02 -5.83
C GLU A 17 -9.06 15.18 -6.82
N LYS A 18 -8.49 14.89 -8.01
CA LYS A 18 -9.08 14.01 -9.03
C LYS A 18 -8.39 12.65 -9.12
N ASP A 19 -7.36 12.43 -8.32
CA ASP A 19 -6.58 11.19 -8.28
C ASP A 19 -7.29 10.14 -7.42
N VAL A 20 -8.37 9.59 -7.96
CA VAL A 20 -9.20 8.57 -7.31
C VAL A 20 -8.44 7.26 -7.04
N ASP A 21 -7.30 7.05 -7.73
CA ASP A 21 -6.42 5.91 -7.51
C ASP A 21 -5.28 6.22 -6.52
N GLY A 22 -5.19 7.43 -5.98
CA GLY A 22 -4.22 7.82 -4.95
C GLY A 22 -2.75 7.66 -5.35
N LEU A 23 -2.41 7.78 -6.65
CA LEU A 23 -1.08 7.51 -7.20
C LEU A 23 -0.20 8.75 -7.34
N THR A 24 -0.79 9.94 -7.23
CA THR A 24 -0.03 11.19 -7.27
C THR A 24 0.97 11.24 -6.11
N PRO A 25 2.16 11.84 -6.29
CA PRO A 25 3.12 12.00 -5.22
C PRO A 25 2.54 12.71 -3.98
N HIS A 26 1.60 13.64 -4.21
CA HIS A 26 0.86 14.32 -3.15
C HIS A 26 0.03 13.35 -2.30
N ASN A 27 -0.84 12.54 -2.91
CA ASN A 27 -1.70 11.60 -2.17
C ASN A 27 -0.91 10.46 -1.54
N VAL A 28 0.17 9.99 -2.19
CA VAL A 28 1.11 9.04 -1.61
C VAL A 28 1.82 9.63 -0.38
N GLY A 29 2.24 10.90 -0.46
CA GLY A 29 2.84 11.63 0.66
C GLY A 29 1.87 11.73 1.84
N LEU A 30 0.64 12.18 1.59
CA LEU A 30 -0.42 12.24 2.60
C LEU A 30 -0.73 10.87 3.20
N LEU A 31 -0.70 9.81 2.40
CA LEU A 31 -0.94 8.46 2.89
C LEU A 31 0.14 8.03 3.88
N SER A 32 1.40 8.35 3.59
CA SER A 32 2.53 7.95 4.43
C SER A 32 2.50 8.59 5.83
N ILE A 33 1.89 9.78 5.96
CA ILE A 33 1.72 10.48 7.24
C ILE A 33 0.35 10.25 7.90
N GLY A 34 -0.54 9.44 7.32
CA GLY A 34 -1.86 9.16 7.90
C GLY A 34 -2.97 10.13 7.55
N SER A 35 -2.74 11.07 6.62
CA SER A 35 -3.65 12.18 6.32
C SER A 35 -4.30 12.12 4.93
N SER A 36 -4.16 11.01 4.21
CA SER A 36 -4.74 10.87 2.87
C SER A 36 -6.26 10.68 2.92
N ILE A 37 -6.95 11.45 2.07
CA ILE A 37 -8.40 11.32 1.79
C ILE A 37 -8.62 10.33 0.63
N LEU A 38 -7.90 10.52 -0.49
CA LEU A 38 -7.95 9.63 -1.65
C LEU A 38 -6.84 8.58 -1.55
N LYS A 39 -7.25 7.33 -1.30
CA LYS A 39 -6.35 6.21 -1.03
C LYS A 39 -6.33 5.24 -2.21
N PRO A 40 -5.19 4.56 -2.44
CA PRO A 40 -5.09 3.60 -3.55
C PRO A 40 -6.15 2.50 -3.50
N CYS A 41 -6.76 2.25 -4.64
CA CYS A 41 -7.96 1.42 -4.78
C CYS A 41 -7.73 -0.03 -4.31
N THR A 42 -6.72 -0.73 -4.85
CA THR A 42 -6.42 -2.12 -4.48
C THR A 42 -6.07 -2.28 -2.99
N PRO A 43 -5.13 -1.48 -2.42
CA PRO A 43 -4.85 -1.51 -0.99
C PRO A 43 -6.07 -1.21 -0.12
N SER A 44 -6.91 -0.23 -0.51
CA SER A 44 -8.14 0.11 0.22
C SER A 44 -9.15 -1.04 0.16
N GLY A 45 -9.30 -1.69 -1.00
CA GLY A 45 -10.16 -2.86 -1.14
C GLY A 45 -9.74 -4.03 -0.23
N ILE A 46 -8.44 -4.25 -0.03
CA ILE A 46 -7.94 -5.27 0.91
C ILE A 46 -8.35 -4.92 2.35
N ILE A 47 -8.21 -3.65 2.76
CA ILE A 47 -8.65 -3.20 4.09
C ILE A 47 -10.17 -3.37 4.25
N GLU A 48 -10.94 -2.97 3.23
CA GLU A 48 -12.40 -3.11 3.23
C GLU A 48 -12.82 -4.59 3.36
N MET A 49 -12.10 -5.52 2.74
CA MET A 49 -12.37 -6.95 2.92
C MET A 49 -12.18 -7.38 4.38
N PHE A 50 -11.10 -6.95 5.06
CA PHE A 50 -10.91 -7.27 6.48
C PHE A 50 -12.04 -6.67 7.35
N ASP A 51 -12.46 -5.44 7.06
CA ASP A 51 -13.55 -4.77 7.77
C ASP A 51 -14.88 -5.49 7.56
N TYR A 52 -15.21 -5.84 6.33
CA TYR A 52 -16.43 -6.58 5.97
C TYR A 52 -16.52 -7.93 6.72
N TYR A 53 -15.42 -8.67 6.79
CA TYR A 53 -15.35 -9.94 7.52
C TYR A 53 -15.09 -9.78 9.02
N LYS A 54 -15.01 -8.54 9.54
CA LYS A 54 -14.76 -8.23 10.96
C LYS A 54 -13.48 -8.87 11.50
N ILE A 55 -12.45 -8.93 10.68
CA ILE A 55 -11.14 -9.47 11.05
C ILE A 55 -10.30 -8.32 11.62
N SER A 56 -10.02 -8.35 12.92
CA SER A 56 -9.15 -7.34 13.54
C SER A 56 -7.70 -7.48 13.10
N LEU A 57 -7.13 -6.35 12.67
CA LEU A 57 -5.73 -6.18 12.26
C LEU A 57 -4.83 -5.65 13.38
N GLU A 58 -5.41 -5.18 14.48
CA GLU A 58 -4.69 -4.58 15.60
C GLU A 58 -3.76 -5.61 16.27
N GLY A 59 -2.49 -5.26 16.42
CA GLY A 59 -1.46 -6.11 17.02
C GLY A 59 -1.06 -7.33 16.18
N LYS A 60 -1.64 -7.52 14.99
CA LYS A 60 -1.30 -8.66 14.11
C LYS A 60 0.05 -8.45 13.43
N ASN A 61 0.78 -9.55 13.25
CA ASN A 61 1.96 -9.58 12.39
C ASN A 61 1.51 -9.85 10.96
N VAL A 62 1.77 -8.92 10.04
CA VAL A 62 1.39 -9.04 8.63
C VAL A 62 2.63 -9.04 7.76
N VAL A 63 2.73 -9.99 6.83
CA VAL A 63 3.81 -10.05 5.84
C VAL A 63 3.25 -9.67 4.47
N ILE A 64 3.81 -8.61 3.86
CA ILE A 64 3.50 -8.20 2.49
C ILE A 64 4.62 -8.69 1.58
N ILE A 65 4.32 -9.55 0.60
CA ILE A 65 5.28 -9.94 -0.44
C ILE A 65 5.06 -9.07 -1.68
N ASN A 66 5.32 -7.77 -1.55
CA ASN A 66 5.24 -6.80 -2.63
C ASN A 66 5.80 -5.46 -2.14
N ARG A 67 6.54 -4.73 -3.00
CA ARG A 67 7.02 -3.37 -2.69
C ARG A 67 6.80 -2.37 -3.82
N SER A 68 5.83 -2.64 -4.71
CA SER A 68 5.47 -1.72 -5.78
C SER A 68 4.87 -0.43 -5.20
N ASN A 69 4.95 0.64 -5.99
CA ASN A 69 4.31 1.90 -5.62
C ASN A 69 2.77 1.82 -5.72
N LEU A 70 2.25 0.91 -6.55
CA LEU A 70 0.82 0.74 -6.80
C LEU A 70 0.10 -0.04 -5.68
N VAL A 71 0.78 -1.04 -5.10
CA VAL A 71 0.13 -1.98 -4.17
C VAL A 71 0.89 -2.12 -2.86
N GLY A 72 2.15 -2.58 -2.91
CA GLY A 72 2.88 -2.99 -1.70
C GLY A 72 3.11 -1.86 -0.70
N LYS A 73 3.67 -0.73 -1.16
CA LYS A 73 3.98 0.41 -0.27
C LYS A 73 2.73 1.08 0.29
N PRO A 74 1.66 1.35 -0.50
CA PRO A 74 0.46 1.91 0.08
C PRO A 74 -0.23 0.96 1.08
N LEU A 75 -0.26 -0.35 0.78
CA LEU A 75 -0.83 -1.35 1.68
C LEU A 75 -0.08 -1.41 3.02
N TYR A 76 1.25 -1.27 2.99
CA TYR A 76 2.06 -1.13 4.21
C TYR A 76 1.57 0.02 5.09
N HIS A 77 1.37 1.22 4.52
CA HIS A 77 0.91 2.38 5.28
C HIS A 77 -0.51 2.18 5.85
N LEU A 78 -1.42 1.61 5.06
CA LEU A 78 -2.79 1.35 5.53
C LEU A 78 -2.83 0.32 6.66
N LEU A 79 -2.06 -0.76 6.56
CA LEU A 79 -1.97 -1.76 7.63
C LEU A 79 -1.33 -1.20 8.90
N LEU A 80 -0.31 -0.34 8.75
CA LEU A 80 0.30 0.35 9.88
C LEU A 80 -0.70 1.28 10.60
N GLN A 81 -1.52 2.01 9.84
CA GLN A 81 -2.63 2.82 10.38
C GLN A 81 -3.69 1.98 11.10
N ARG A 82 -3.76 0.68 10.83
CA ARG A 82 -4.63 -0.29 11.52
C ARG A 82 -3.92 -1.02 12.67
N ASN A 83 -2.81 -0.46 13.15
CA ASN A 83 -2.02 -0.97 14.28
C ASN A 83 -1.43 -2.37 14.06
N SER A 84 -1.22 -2.79 12.81
CA SER A 84 -0.49 -4.03 12.52
C SER A 84 1.02 -3.82 12.58
N THR A 85 1.75 -4.84 13.02
CA THR A 85 3.20 -4.94 12.79
C THR A 85 3.43 -5.49 11.39
N VAL A 86 3.99 -4.69 10.49
CA VAL A 86 4.08 -5.05 9.07
C VAL A 86 5.53 -5.32 8.66
N THR A 87 5.77 -6.46 8.03
CA THR A 87 7.05 -6.81 7.39
C THR A 87 6.89 -6.82 5.88
N THR A 88 7.67 -5.99 5.17
CA THR A 88 7.64 -5.93 3.71
C THR A 88 8.77 -6.76 3.10
N CYS A 89 8.40 -7.73 2.29
CA CYS A 89 9.27 -8.64 1.57
C CYS A 89 9.24 -8.39 0.05
N HIS A 90 10.30 -8.82 -0.65
CA HIS A 90 10.45 -8.67 -2.09
C HIS A 90 11.46 -9.68 -2.67
N SER A 91 11.73 -9.59 -3.98
CA SER A 91 12.63 -10.49 -4.73
C SER A 91 14.09 -10.53 -4.25
N ARG A 92 14.47 -9.71 -3.27
CA ARG A 92 15.82 -9.67 -2.67
C ARG A 92 15.79 -9.98 -1.17
N THR A 93 14.65 -10.37 -0.63
CA THR A 93 14.51 -10.76 0.77
C THR A 93 15.10 -12.15 0.96
N LEU A 94 16.05 -12.27 1.89
CA LEU A 94 16.60 -13.57 2.30
C LEU A 94 15.63 -14.28 3.25
N ASN A 95 15.66 -15.61 3.26
CA ASN A 95 14.85 -16.45 4.16
C ASN A 95 13.34 -16.15 4.11
N LEU A 96 12.81 -15.83 2.91
CA LEU A 96 11.42 -15.41 2.73
C LEU A 96 10.42 -16.41 3.34
N GLN A 97 10.67 -17.71 3.19
CA GLN A 97 9.81 -18.76 3.76
C GLN A 97 9.75 -18.71 5.28
N GLU A 98 10.88 -18.46 5.95
CA GLU A 98 10.94 -18.36 7.41
C GLU A 98 10.20 -17.13 7.92
N ILE A 99 10.31 -16.01 7.20
CA ILE A 99 9.57 -14.78 7.53
C ILE A 99 8.06 -15.02 7.42
N CYS A 100 7.60 -15.67 6.34
CA CYS A 100 6.18 -15.94 6.13
C CYS A 100 5.58 -16.94 7.14
N LYS A 101 6.40 -17.76 7.82
CA LYS A 101 5.92 -18.67 8.88
C LYS A 101 5.68 -17.95 10.21
N LYS A 102 6.08 -16.69 10.35
CA LYS A 102 5.96 -15.90 11.60
C LYS A 102 4.72 -15.01 11.65
N CYS A 103 3.92 -14.96 10.59
CA CYS A 103 2.63 -14.26 10.55
C CYS A 103 1.46 -15.22 10.76
#